data_AF-A0A967SWR0-F1
#
_entry.id   AF-A0A967SWR0-F1
#
_cell.length_a   1.000
_cell.length_b   1.000
_cell.length_c   1.000
_cell.angle_alpha   90.00
_cell.angle_beta   90.00
_cell.angle_gamma   90.00
#
_symmetry.space_group_name_H-M   'P 1'
#
loop_
_entity.id
_entity.type
_entity.pdbx_description
1 polymer ?
#
loop_
_entity_poly.entity_id
_entity_poly.type
_entity_poly.pdbx_seq_one_letter_code
_entity_poly.pdbx_strand_id
1 'polypeptide(L)'
;GHTLFAWAQWHPYALQGDLHWDDIREQEAQKIYDVVKRYAPNMEGKLIDWFIQSPLDIERKHGLLRGNVMHVEMSFDQMFMFRPIPEMSEYKTPIENLYLSSASCHPGGGVFGAAGYNAANVILKEKKKSWYNL
;
A
#
# COMPACT_ATOMS: atom_id res chain seq x y z
N GLY A 1 -7.56 -22.16 17.34
CA GLY A 1 -7.20 -20.74 17.56
C GLY A 1 -7.73 -19.93 16.41
N HIS A 2 -8.16 -18.70 16.66
CA HIS A 2 -8.59 -17.75 15.62
C HIS A 2 -7.56 -16.64 15.50
N THR A 3 -7.37 -16.11 14.29
CA THR A 3 -6.51 -14.96 14.04
C THR A 3 -7.37 -13.81 13.53
N LEU A 4 -7.27 -12.66 14.18
CA LEU A 4 -7.91 -11.43 13.76
C LEU A 4 -6.87 -10.55 13.08
N PHE A 5 -7.16 -10.09 11.87
CA PHE A 5 -6.40 -9.04 11.20
C PHE A 5 -7.17 -7.74 11.32
N ALA A 6 -6.54 -6.72 11.89
CA ALA A 6 -7.08 -5.37 11.97
C ALA A 6 -6.15 -4.42 11.23
N TRP A 7 -6.71 -3.67 10.28
CA TRP A 7 -6.00 -2.61 9.57
C TRP A 7 -6.62 -1.26 9.93
N ALA A 8 -5.82 -0.38 10.52
CA ALA A 8 -6.21 0.98 10.84
C ALA A 8 -5.41 1.98 10.00
N GLN A 9 -6.11 2.87 9.33
CA GLN A 9 -5.53 3.89 8.45
C GLN A 9 -5.48 5.26 9.15
N TRP A 10 -4.81 6.23 8.53
CA TRP A 10 -4.72 7.62 8.99
C TRP A 10 -3.90 7.86 10.27
N HIS A 11 -2.89 7.03 10.50
CA HIS A 11 -1.89 7.29 11.55
C HIS A 11 -0.75 8.15 10.99
N PRO A 12 -0.39 9.26 11.65
CA PRO A 12 0.68 10.12 11.16
C PRO A 12 2.04 9.41 11.34
N TYR A 13 2.87 9.42 10.29
CA TYR A 13 4.23 8.88 10.42
C TYR A 13 5.07 9.72 11.40
N ALA A 14 5.00 11.04 11.29
CA ALA A 14 5.68 11.96 12.21
C ALA A 14 4.73 12.28 13.38
N LEU A 15 5.17 11.96 14.59
CA LEU A 15 4.41 12.20 15.81
C LEU A 15 4.71 13.59 16.38
N GLN A 16 3.85 14.08 17.27
CA GLN A 16 4.02 15.38 17.90
C GLN A 16 5.08 15.32 19.02
N GLY A 17 5.93 16.35 19.09
CA GLY A 17 6.96 16.46 20.13
C GLY A 17 7.99 15.34 20.02
N ASP A 18 8.34 14.75 21.17
CA ASP A 18 9.38 13.72 21.28
C ASP A 18 8.82 12.28 21.25
N LEU A 19 7.56 12.09 20.82
CA LEU A 19 6.96 10.77 20.73
C LEU A 19 7.57 9.98 19.56
N HIS A 20 7.87 8.69 19.80
CA HIS A 20 8.34 7.78 18.77
C HIS A 20 7.45 6.55 18.67
N TRP A 21 7.31 6.01 17.45
CA TRP A 21 6.49 4.83 17.20
C TRP A 21 6.94 3.59 18.00
N ASP A 22 8.25 3.45 18.20
CA ASP A 22 8.82 2.36 19.01
C ASP A 22 8.31 2.41 20.47
N ASP A 23 7.98 3.58 20.98
CA ASP A 23 7.50 3.78 22.35
C ASP A 23 5.98 3.61 22.48
N ILE A 24 5.22 3.97 21.44
CA ILE A 24 3.73 4.08 21.53
C ILE A 24 2.97 2.96 20.81
N ARG A 25 3.63 2.09 20.03
CA ARG A 25 2.92 1.12 19.17
C ARG A 25 1.93 0.21 19.92
N GLU A 26 2.28 -0.22 21.13
CA GLU A 26 1.42 -1.09 21.96
C GLU A 26 0.18 -0.32 22.44
N GLN A 27 0.36 0.94 22.84
CA GLN A 27 -0.74 1.82 23.24
C GLN A 27 -1.69 2.08 22.06
N GLU A 28 -1.17 2.35 20.87
CA GLU A 28 -2.02 2.57 19.67
C GLU A 28 -2.72 1.27 19.24
N ALA A 29 -2.04 0.13 19.29
CA ALA A 29 -2.65 -1.17 19.01
C ALA A 29 -3.80 -1.49 19.98
N GLN A 30 -3.65 -1.15 21.26
CA GLN A 30 -4.71 -1.31 22.25
C GLN A 30 -5.95 -0.49 21.90
N LYS A 31 -5.81 0.76 21.41
CA LYS A 31 -6.96 1.57 20.97
C LYS A 31 -7.73 0.89 19.84
N ILE A 32 -7.03 0.31 18.87
CA ILE A 32 -7.65 -0.43 17.76
C ILE A 32 -8.37 -1.68 18.31
N TYR A 33 -7.74 -2.41 19.23
CA TYR A 33 -8.34 -3.59 19.85
C TYR A 33 -9.56 -3.26 20.71
N ASP A 34 -9.56 -2.13 21.42
CA ASP A 34 -10.72 -1.67 22.20
C ASP A 34 -11.93 -1.35 21.31
N VAL A 35 -11.71 -0.86 20.08
CA VAL A 35 -12.77 -0.73 19.08
C VAL A 35 -13.30 -2.11 18.68
N VAL A 36 -12.42 -3.09 18.45
CA VAL A 36 -12.86 -4.48 18.17
C VAL A 36 -13.69 -5.03 19.32
N LYS A 37 -13.25 -4.89 20.57
CA LYS A 37 -13.98 -5.35 21.76
C LYS A 37 -15.35 -4.68 21.92
N ARG A 38 -15.51 -3.43 21.47
CA ARG A 38 -16.83 -2.77 21.46
C ARG A 38 -17.85 -3.51 20.60
N TYR A 39 -17.42 -4.09 19.47
CA TYR A 39 -18.28 -4.83 18.55
C TYR A 39 -18.26 -6.35 18.78
N ALA A 40 -17.23 -6.86 19.45
CA ALA A 40 -17.07 -8.26 19.84
C ALA A 40 -16.67 -8.38 21.32
N PRO A 41 -17.58 -8.15 22.28
CA PRO A 41 -17.25 -8.08 23.72
C PRO A 41 -16.68 -9.38 24.29
N ASN A 42 -17.00 -10.53 23.68
CA ASN A 42 -16.47 -11.83 24.05
C ASN A 42 -14.95 -11.99 23.81
N MET A 43 -14.31 -11.02 23.17
CA MET A 43 -12.85 -10.95 22.98
C MET A 43 -12.09 -10.51 24.25
N GLU A 44 -12.78 -9.96 25.26
CA GLU A 44 -12.15 -9.55 26.52
C GLU A 44 -11.44 -10.74 27.20
N GLY A 45 -10.17 -10.55 27.59
CA GLY A 45 -9.33 -11.60 28.17
C GLY A 45 -9.03 -12.80 27.24
N LYS A 46 -9.29 -12.69 25.92
CA LYS A 46 -9.00 -13.76 24.94
C LYS A 46 -7.75 -13.52 24.10
N LEU A 47 -7.11 -12.35 24.24
CA LEU A 47 -5.86 -12.06 23.56
C LEU A 47 -4.74 -12.94 24.15
N ILE A 48 -4.16 -13.80 23.33
CA ILE A 48 -3.05 -14.68 23.71
C ILE A 48 -1.72 -14.03 23.29
N ASP A 49 -1.70 -13.47 22.08
CA ASP A 49 -0.54 -12.81 21.50
C ASP A 49 -1.00 -11.84 20.40
N TRP A 50 -0.13 -10.91 20.03
CA TRP A 50 -0.34 -10.01 18.91
C TRP A 50 0.95 -9.67 18.17
N PHE A 51 0.79 -9.35 16.89
CA PHE A 51 1.86 -8.82 16.06
C PHE A 51 1.47 -7.42 15.60
N ILE A 52 2.25 -6.43 16.03
CA ILE A 52 1.99 -5.02 15.73
C ILE A 52 2.95 -4.55 14.64
N GLN A 53 2.41 -3.79 13.69
CA GLN A 53 3.17 -3.10 12.65
C GLN A 53 2.80 -1.61 12.68
N SER A 54 3.68 -0.79 13.25
CA SER A 54 3.59 0.66 13.14
C SER A 54 4.00 1.13 11.72
N PRO A 55 3.67 2.38 11.32
CA PRO A 55 4.21 2.97 10.09
C PRO A 55 5.74 2.88 9.98
N LEU A 56 6.45 3.02 11.10
CA LEU A 56 7.90 2.89 11.19
C LEU A 56 8.38 1.45 10.97
N ASP A 57 7.68 0.46 11.53
CA ASP A 57 7.97 -0.96 11.29
C ASP A 57 7.77 -1.33 9.82
N ILE A 58 6.70 -0.81 9.20
CA ILE A 58 6.38 -1.07 7.80
C ILE A 58 7.51 -0.53 6.90
N GLU A 59 7.98 0.68 7.16
CA GLU A 59 9.11 1.28 6.44
C GLU A 59 10.40 0.47 6.64
N ARG A 60 10.78 0.18 7.90
CA ARG A 60 12.02 -0.55 8.21
C ARG A 60 12.05 -1.96 7.61
N LYS A 61 10.92 -2.67 7.62
CA LYS A 61 10.85 -4.08 7.18
C LYS A 61 10.63 -4.24 5.67
N HIS A 62 9.90 -3.33 5.04
CA HIS A 62 9.48 -3.49 3.64
C HIS A 62 10.04 -2.42 2.70
N GLY A 63 10.78 -1.43 3.22
CA GLY A 63 11.25 -0.28 2.43
C GLY A 63 10.11 0.63 1.95
N LEU A 64 8.93 0.52 2.55
CA LEU A 64 7.77 1.32 2.21
C LEU A 64 7.89 2.68 2.90
N LEU A 65 8.33 3.68 2.14
CA LEU A 65 8.54 5.03 2.65
C LEU A 65 7.29 5.52 3.40
N ARG A 66 7.52 5.93 4.64
CA ARG A 66 6.55 6.40 5.63
C ARG A 66 5.38 5.46 5.89
N GLY A 67 5.56 4.16 5.63
CA GLY A 67 4.55 3.13 5.82
C GLY A 67 3.42 3.13 4.77
N ASN A 68 3.56 3.86 3.65
CA ASN A 68 2.51 3.95 2.64
C ASN A 68 2.50 2.69 1.73
N VAL A 69 1.57 1.77 2.00
CA VAL A 69 1.38 0.53 1.22
C VAL A 69 0.89 0.76 -0.21
N MET A 70 0.40 1.97 -0.52
CA MET A 70 0.00 2.38 -1.86
C MET A 70 1.14 3.04 -2.63
N HIS A 71 2.28 3.31 -1.97
CA HIS A 71 3.50 4.00 -2.44
C HIS A 71 3.31 5.47 -2.85
N VAL A 72 2.19 5.78 -3.50
CA VAL A 72 1.74 7.12 -3.85
C VAL A 72 0.42 7.36 -3.11
N GLU A 73 0.23 8.57 -2.58
CA GLU A 73 -0.95 8.95 -1.82
C GLU A 73 -2.26 8.65 -2.58
N MET A 74 -3.35 8.49 -1.84
CA MET A 74 -4.67 8.26 -2.41
C MET A 74 -5.50 9.55 -2.38
N SER A 75 -4.87 10.69 -2.73
CA SER A 75 -5.55 11.97 -2.94
C SER A 75 -6.09 12.07 -4.38
N PHE A 76 -7.06 12.94 -4.61
CA PHE A 76 -7.68 13.09 -5.94
C PHE A 76 -6.69 13.41 -7.06
N ASP A 77 -5.67 14.22 -6.75
CA ASP A 77 -4.59 14.61 -7.66
C ASP A 77 -3.49 13.56 -7.79
N GLN A 78 -3.53 12.48 -7.01
CA GLN A 78 -2.58 11.35 -7.05
C GLN A 78 -3.29 10.00 -7.25
N MET A 79 -4.48 10.02 -7.86
CA MET A 79 -5.30 8.84 -8.15
C MET A 79 -5.49 8.60 -9.65
N PHE A 80 -5.86 7.36 -10.01
CA PHE A 80 -6.16 6.96 -11.39
C PHE A 80 -5.05 7.32 -12.39
N MET A 81 -5.35 8.13 -13.39
CA MET A 81 -4.41 8.52 -14.45
C MET A 81 -3.29 9.45 -13.95
N PHE A 82 -3.39 9.96 -12.72
CA PHE A 82 -2.32 10.72 -12.08
C PHE A 82 -1.32 9.83 -11.33
N ARG A 83 -1.33 8.52 -11.58
CA ARG A 83 -0.45 7.53 -10.93
C ARG A 83 0.53 6.86 -11.92
N PRO A 84 1.86 7.00 -11.76
CA PRO A 84 2.55 7.86 -10.78
C PRO A 84 2.54 9.35 -11.16
N ILE A 85 2.49 9.62 -12.48
CA ILE A 85 2.29 10.92 -13.12
C ILE A 85 1.53 10.65 -14.44
N PRO A 86 0.81 11.63 -15.00
CA PRO A 86 0.06 11.46 -16.24
C PRO A 86 0.85 10.81 -17.39
N GLU A 87 2.09 11.22 -17.58
CA GLU A 87 2.98 10.80 -18.67
C GLU A 87 3.35 9.31 -18.60
N MET A 88 3.29 8.71 -17.41
CA MET A 88 3.62 7.30 -17.19
C MET A 88 2.41 6.44 -16.82
N SER A 89 1.20 7.03 -16.81
CA SER A 89 -0.04 6.33 -16.46
C SER A 89 -0.44 5.26 -17.48
N GLU A 90 0.11 5.33 -18.69
CA GLU A 90 0.01 4.31 -19.74
C GLU A 90 1.07 3.19 -19.63
N TYR A 91 1.69 3.03 -18.46
CA TYR A 91 2.62 1.93 -18.12
C TYR A 91 3.97 1.97 -18.83
N LYS A 92 4.26 3.00 -19.63
CA LYS A 92 5.55 3.18 -20.28
C LYS A 92 6.46 4.11 -19.50
N THR A 93 7.76 3.91 -19.63
CA THR A 93 8.77 4.84 -19.14
C THR A 93 9.52 5.48 -20.31
N PRO A 94 10.28 6.57 -20.08
CA PRO A 94 11.18 7.13 -21.09
C PRO A 94 12.32 6.20 -21.51
N ILE A 95 12.57 5.13 -20.75
CA ILE A 95 13.58 4.12 -21.07
C ILE A 95 12.91 3.06 -21.96
N GLU A 96 13.49 2.84 -23.14
CA GLU A 96 12.98 1.86 -24.08
C GLU A 96 12.93 0.46 -23.43
N ASN A 97 11.84 -0.26 -23.67
CA ASN A 97 11.59 -1.61 -23.15
C ASN A 97 11.50 -1.71 -21.60
N LEU A 98 11.33 -0.59 -20.89
CA LEU A 98 11.04 -0.55 -19.45
C LEU A 98 9.61 -0.06 -19.19
N TYR A 99 8.87 -0.83 -18.39
CA TYR A 99 7.43 -0.64 -18.13
C TYR A 99 7.13 -0.60 -16.63
N LEU A 100 6.02 0.06 -16.27
CA LEU A 100 5.52 0.13 -14.90
C LEU A 100 4.36 -0.85 -14.70
N SER A 101 4.35 -1.57 -13.57
CA SER A 101 3.32 -2.59 -13.30
C SER A 101 3.03 -2.80 -11.81
N SER A 102 3.32 -1.81 -10.96
CA SER A 102 3.20 -1.94 -9.50
C SER A 102 1.87 -1.37 -8.98
N ALA A 103 1.61 -1.53 -7.68
CA ALA A 103 0.50 -0.88 -6.97
C ALA A 103 0.59 0.67 -6.98
N SER A 104 1.74 1.23 -7.38
CA SER A 104 1.89 2.68 -7.55
C SER A 104 1.25 3.21 -8.83
N CYS A 105 0.84 2.33 -9.74
CA CYS A 105 0.38 2.70 -11.07
C CYS A 105 -1.14 2.84 -11.15
N HIS A 106 -1.62 3.40 -12.27
CA HIS A 106 -3.02 3.32 -12.67
C HIS A 106 -3.54 1.86 -12.60
N PRO A 107 -4.79 1.61 -12.15
CA PRO A 107 -5.80 2.58 -11.72
C PRO A 107 -5.75 2.95 -10.23
N GLY A 108 -4.94 2.26 -9.43
CA GLY A 108 -4.87 2.48 -7.98
C GLY A 108 -3.99 1.44 -7.31
N GLY A 109 -3.71 1.65 -6.02
CA GLY A 109 -2.92 0.70 -5.23
C GLY A 109 -3.70 -0.47 -4.66
N GLY A 110 -2.98 -1.33 -3.95
CA GLY A 110 -3.48 -2.61 -3.45
C GLY A 110 -3.13 -3.79 -4.38
N VAL A 111 -3.58 -4.98 -3.99
CA VAL A 111 -3.17 -6.26 -4.61
C VAL A 111 -4.31 -6.84 -5.46
N PHE A 112 -4.72 -6.12 -6.51
CA PHE A 112 -5.80 -6.56 -7.40
C PHE A 112 -5.35 -6.77 -8.86
N GLY A 113 -4.05 -6.62 -9.13
CA GLY A 113 -3.40 -7.07 -10.39
C GLY A 113 -3.67 -6.23 -11.65
N ALA A 114 -4.50 -5.18 -11.58
CA ALA A 114 -4.86 -4.41 -12.78
C ALA A 114 -3.66 -3.72 -13.46
N ALA A 115 -2.73 -3.13 -12.69
CA ALA A 115 -1.55 -2.50 -13.25
C ALA A 115 -0.69 -3.50 -14.05
N GLY A 116 -0.47 -4.71 -13.50
CA GLY A 116 0.23 -5.78 -14.20
C GLY A 116 -0.50 -6.25 -15.46
N TYR A 117 -1.82 -6.45 -15.37
CA TYR A 117 -2.64 -6.82 -16.53
C TYR A 117 -2.58 -5.77 -17.65
N ASN A 118 -2.67 -4.49 -17.29
CA ASN A 118 -2.64 -3.40 -18.26
C ASN A 118 -1.25 -3.23 -18.89
N ALA A 119 -0.18 -3.28 -18.09
CA ALA A 119 1.20 -3.23 -18.58
C ALA A 119 1.49 -4.38 -19.57
N ALA A 120 1.06 -5.60 -19.26
CA ALA A 120 1.20 -6.74 -20.16
C ALA A 120 0.49 -6.51 -21.51
N ASN A 121 -0.70 -5.90 -21.51
CA ASN A 121 -1.41 -5.55 -22.73
C ASN A 121 -0.68 -4.47 -23.54
N VAL A 122 -0.03 -3.49 -22.89
CA VAL A 122 0.81 -2.50 -23.58
C VAL A 122 1.98 -3.18 -24.27
N ILE A 123 2.71 -4.06 -23.56
CA ILE A 123 3.85 -4.81 -24.11
C ILE A 123 3.43 -5.66 -25.32
N LEU A 124 2.30 -6.38 -25.22
CA LEU A 124 1.79 -7.21 -26.31
C LEU A 124 1.43 -6.39 -27.55
N LYS A 125 0.90 -5.16 -27.38
CA LYS A 125 0.59 -4.25 -28.48
C LYS A 125 1.84 -3.73 -29.20
N GLU A 126 2.95 -3.52 -28.48
CA GLU A 126 4.21 -3.07 -29.09
C GLU A 126 4.93 -4.18 -29.84
N LYS A 127 5.05 -5.37 -29.23
CA LYS A 127 5.49 -6.57 -29.94
C LYS A 127 4.63 -6.80 -31.18
N LYS A 128 3.33 -6.49 -31.07
CA LYS A 128 2.40 -6.52 -32.18
C LYS A 128 2.76 -5.65 -33.37
N LYS A 129 3.48 -4.56 -33.18
CA LYS A 129 3.89 -3.66 -34.26
C LYS A 129 5.24 -4.05 -34.84
N SER A 130 6.14 -4.54 -33.99
CA SER A 130 7.50 -4.93 -34.40
C SER A 130 7.51 -6.02 -35.48
N TRP A 131 6.63 -7.03 -35.38
CA TRP A 131 6.60 -8.14 -36.35
C TRP A 131 5.85 -7.85 -37.67
N TYR A 132 5.12 -6.74 -37.80
CA TYR A 132 4.55 -6.28 -39.08
C TYR A 132 5.50 -5.34 -39.83
N ASN A 133 6.56 -4.86 -39.16
CA ASN A 133 7.56 -3.96 -39.72
C ASN A 133 8.89 -4.67 -40.07
N LEU A 134 8.86 -6.01 -40.11
CA LEU A 134 9.92 -6.90 -40.63
C LEU A 134 9.39 -7.58 -41.89
#